data_AF-A0A7W0APB2-F1
#
_entry.id   AF-A0A7W0APB2-F1
#
_cell.length_a   1.000
_cell.length_b   1.000
_cell.length_c   1.000
_cell.angle_alpha   90.00
_cell.angle_beta   90.00
_cell.angle_gamma   90.00
#
_symmetry.space_group_name_H-M   'P 1'
#
loop_
_entity.id
_entity.type
_entity.pdbx_description
1 polymer ?
#
loop_
_entity_poly.entity_id
_entity_poly.type
_entity_poly.pdbx_seq_one_letter_code
_entity_poly.pdbx_strand_id
1 'polypeptide(L)'
;MDIEALGTFTVVWCAGIVYHSPNPYLQLHHIRALTERWLLLGSEVIPEVPGVENACIFHPGRSQPSQRALARAYGDRAPTYPGMTHPFDETPLQGYANMWWGLSPSALGSMLRYSGFAVREQFRYQWSFYDYLTEAVSTPDFVPPLGFSRERGRARLAALDPSDRPGWAPRD
;
A
#
# COMPACT_ATOMS: atom_id res chain seq x y z
N MET A 1 0.25 16.73 12.16
CA MET A 1 1.73 16.85 12.21
C MET A 1 2.19 16.88 10.78
N ASP A 2 2.92 17.91 10.39
CA ASP A 2 3.44 18.04 9.04
C ASP A 2 4.63 17.08 8.86
N ILE A 3 4.59 16.22 7.85
CA ILE A 3 5.65 15.25 7.57
C ILE A 3 6.94 15.98 7.19
N GLU A 4 6.85 17.18 6.59
CA GLU A 4 8.02 17.98 6.23
C GLU A 4 8.84 18.39 7.46
N ALA A 5 8.20 18.58 8.62
CA ALA A 5 8.89 18.93 9.86
C ALA A 5 9.74 17.79 10.44
N LEU A 6 9.53 16.54 10.01
CA LEU A 6 10.34 15.39 10.45
C LEU A 6 11.70 15.31 9.72
N GLY A 7 11.82 15.97 8.56
CA GLY A 7 13.00 15.86 7.70
C GLY A 7 13.17 14.46 7.09
N THR A 8 14.42 14.11 6.77
CA THR A 8 14.78 12.82 6.18
C THR A 8 15.75 12.04 7.06
N PHE A 9 15.70 10.72 6.97
CA PHE A 9 16.56 9.80 7.71
C PHE A 9 17.37 8.94 6.75
N THR A 10 18.67 8.79 7.02
CA THR A 10 19.55 7.88 6.25
C THR A 10 19.02 6.45 6.23
N VAL A 11 18.42 6.00 7.33
CA VAL A 11 17.79 4.68 7.46
C VAL A 11 16.39 4.85 8.03
N VAL A 12 15.42 4.25 7.37
CA VAL A 12 14.07 4.05 7.90
C VAL A 12 13.84 2.56 8.08
N TRP A 13 13.38 2.17 9.27
CA TRP A 13 12.94 0.81 9.54
C TRP A 13 11.43 0.80 9.75
N CYS A 14 10.73 0.07 8.89
CA CYS A 14 9.28 -0.08 8.94
C CYS A 14 8.97 -1.57 8.88
N ALA A 15 8.41 -2.16 9.94
CA ALA A 15 8.09 -3.57 9.96
C ALA A 15 6.69 -3.80 10.52
N GLY A 16 5.93 -4.67 9.87
CA GLY A 16 4.61 -5.07 10.36
C GLY A 16 3.53 -3.99 10.23
N ILE A 17 3.64 -3.08 9.25
CA ILE A 17 2.73 -1.92 9.13
C ILE A 17 2.04 -1.83 7.77
N VAL A 18 2.74 -2.08 6.66
CA VAL A 18 2.24 -1.73 5.32
C VAL A 18 0.91 -2.43 4.98
N TYR A 19 0.75 -3.70 5.35
CA TYR A 19 -0.49 -4.46 5.11
C TYR A 19 -1.66 -4.10 6.05
N HIS A 20 -1.41 -3.32 7.11
CA HIS A 20 -2.44 -2.74 7.98
C HIS A 20 -2.93 -1.36 7.49
N SER A 21 -2.27 -0.78 6.49
CA SER A 21 -2.71 0.50 5.91
C SER A 21 -3.88 0.27 4.94
N PRO A 22 -4.95 1.08 5.00
CA PRO A 22 -5.98 1.11 3.96
C PRO A 22 -5.41 1.44 2.58
N ASN A 23 -4.29 2.17 2.52
CA ASN A 23 -3.61 2.56 1.29
C ASN A 23 -2.10 2.28 1.42
N PRO A 24 -1.65 1.03 1.15
CA PRO A 24 -0.25 0.62 1.32
C PRO A 24 0.67 1.38 0.36
N TYR A 25 0.22 1.67 -0.86
CA TYR A 25 1.04 2.37 -1.85
C TYR A 25 1.29 3.84 -1.44
N LEU A 26 0.27 4.54 -0.94
CA LEU A 26 0.46 5.89 -0.39
C LEU A 26 1.36 5.88 0.85
N GLN A 27 1.22 4.87 1.70
CA GLN A 27 2.11 4.70 2.86
C GLN A 27 3.57 4.56 2.44
N LEU A 28 3.86 3.80 1.37
CA LEU A 28 5.21 3.66 0.82
C LEU A 28 5.75 4.97 0.23
N HIS A 29 4.90 5.80 -0.38
CA HIS A 29 5.28 7.15 -0.83
C HIS A 29 5.67 8.07 0.34
N HIS A 30 4.92 8.04 1.44
CA HIS A 30 5.29 8.80 2.63
C HIS A 30 6.60 8.28 3.25
N ILE A 31 6.80 6.95 3.29
CA ILE A 31 8.06 6.35 3.74
C ILE A 31 9.22 6.78 2.83
N ARG A 32 8.99 6.82 1.51
CA ARG A 32 9.99 7.29 0.53
C ARG A 32 10.40 8.72 0.81
N ALA A 33 9.46 9.63 1.10
CA ALA A 33 9.76 11.02 1.41
C ALA A 33 10.64 11.18 2.67
N LEU A 34 10.49 10.26 3.63
CA LEU A 34 11.28 10.24 4.87
C LEU A 34 12.65 9.54 4.71
N THR A 35 12.84 8.75 3.65
CA THR A 35 14.05 7.92 3.49
C THR A 35 15.06 8.58 2.56
N GLU A 36 16.22 8.93 3.10
CA GLU A 36 17.34 9.45 2.32
C GLU A 36 18.04 8.32 1.54
N ARG A 37 18.36 7.19 2.21
CA ARG A 37 19.12 6.10 1.58
C ARG A 37 18.54 4.70 1.74
N TRP A 38 18.33 4.21 2.96
CA TRP A 38 17.97 2.81 3.18
C TRP A 38 16.59 2.68 3.82
N LEU A 39 15.76 1.82 3.24
CA LEU A 39 14.56 1.32 3.89
C LEU A 39 14.73 -0.18 4.17
N LEU A 40 14.64 -0.55 5.45
CA LEU A 40 14.41 -1.92 5.88
C LEU A 40 12.90 -2.09 6.07
N LEU A 41 12.27 -2.86 5.18
CA LEU A 41 10.84 -3.12 5.21
C LEU A 41 10.55 -4.57 5.58
N GLY A 42 9.86 -4.80 6.70
CA GLY A 42 9.31 -6.11 7.07
C GLY A 42 7.80 -6.15 6.83
N SER A 43 7.31 -7.16 6.11
CA SER A 43 5.88 -7.29 5.80
C SER A 43 5.40 -8.73 5.83
N GLU A 44 4.21 -8.93 6.39
CA GLU A 44 3.43 -10.12 6.09
C GLU A 44 3.05 -10.09 4.60
N VAL A 45 3.05 -11.25 3.97
CA VAL A 45 2.69 -11.46 2.57
C VAL A 45 1.81 -12.70 2.45
N ILE A 46 0.99 -12.73 1.40
CA ILE A 46 0.36 -13.97 0.95
C ILE A 46 1.30 -14.72 -0.01
N PRO A 47 1.12 -16.04 -0.21
CA PRO A 47 1.83 -16.74 -1.28
C PRO A 47 1.57 -16.12 -2.65
N GLU A 48 2.52 -16.31 -3.59
CA GLU A 48 2.25 -16.01 -4.99
C GLU A 48 1.06 -16.80 -5.52
N VAL A 49 0.27 -16.17 -6.38
CA VAL A 49 -0.83 -16.83 -7.08
C VAL A 49 -0.28 -17.41 -8.39
N PRO A 50 -0.33 -18.73 -8.62
CA PRO A 50 0.20 -19.32 -9.84
C PRO A 50 -0.37 -18.68 -11.11
N GLY A 51 0.52 -18.15 -11.96
CA GLY A 51 0.16 -17.47 -13.21
C GLY A 51 -0.34 -16.03 -13.07
N VAL A 52 -0.36 -15.46 -11.85
CA VAL A 52 -0.78 -14.08 -11.59
C VAL A 52 0.24 -13.38 -10.70
N GLU A 53 1.14 -12.61 -11.32
CA GLU A 53 2.05 -11.73 -10.60
C GLU A 53 1.31 -10.54 -9.97
N ASN A 54 1.91 -9.94 -8.96
CA ASN A 54 1.40 -8.75 -8.27
C ASN A 54 0.01 -8.93 -7.68
N ALA A 55 -0.28 -10.14 -7.17
CA ALA A 55 -1.56 -10.46 -6.57
C ALA A 55 -1.78 -9.66 -5.27
N CYS A 56 -2.93 -9.01 -5.18
CA CYS A 56 -3.38 -8.29 -4.00
C CYS A 56 -4.78 -8.75 -3.63
N ILE A 57 -5.04 -8.97 -2.34
CA ILE A 57 -6.36 -9.30 -1.80
C ILE A 57 -6.78 -8.18 -0.87
N PHE A 58 -7.86 -7.48 -1.22
CA PHE A 58 -8.54 -6.59 -0.28
C PHE A 58 -9.33 -7.44 0.72
N HIS A 59 -8.99 -7.34 1.99
CA HIS A 59 -9.54 -8.21 3.03
C HIS A 59 -10.93 -7.84 3.55
N PRO A 60 -11.28 -6.56 3.75
CA PRO A 60 -12.59 -6.16 4.24
C PRO A 60 -13.75 -6.67 3.38
N GLY A 61 -14.87 -7.05 4.01
CA GLY A 61 -16.10 -7.42 3.32
C GLY A 61 -16.12 -8.79 2.63
N ARG A 62 -15.07 -9.61 2.76
CA ARG A 62 -15.02 -10.95 2.15
C ARG A 62 -16.00 -11.92 2.79
N SER A 63 -16.55 -12.84 1.99
CA SER A 63 -17.43 -13.90 2.46
C SER A 63 -16.69 -14.89 3.39
N GLN A 64 -17.40 -15.50 4.34
CA GLN A 64 -16.79 -16.50 5.23
C GLN A 64 -16.13 -17.68 4.48
N PRO A 65 -16.69 -18.24 3.37
CA PRO A 65 -15.99 -19.24 2.58
C PRO A 65 -14.62 -18.78 2.06
N SER A 66 -14.52 -17.53 1.59
CA SER A 66 -13.26 -16.94 1.12
C SER A 66 -12.26 -16.77 2.27
N GLN A 67 -12.71 -16.30 3.44
CA GLN A 67 -11.87 -16.18 4.63
C GLN A 67 -11.32 -17.54 5.07
N ARG A 68 -12.18 -18.58 5.10
CA ARG A 68 -11.77 -19.96 5.43
C ARG A 68 -10.76 -20.54 4.45
N ALA A 69 -10.88 -20.24 3.16
CA ALA A 69 -9.94 -20.72 2.15
C ALA A 69 -8.52 -20.19 2.42
N LEU A 70 -8.39 -18.92 2.81
CA LEU A 70 -7.11 -18.35 3.23
C LEU A 70 -6.65 -18.89 4.59
N ALA A 71 -7.53 -18.99 5.57
CA ALA A 71 -7.21 -19.56 6.89
C ALA A 71 -6.57 -20.96 6.79
N ARG A 72 -7.03 -21.80 5.86
CA ARG A 72 -6.44 -23.13 5.62
C ARG A 72 -4.95 -23.08 5.26
N ALA A 73 -4.52 -22.06 4.51
CA ALA A 73 -3.11 -21.89 4.16
C ALA A 73 -2.25 -21.51 5.37
N TYR A 74 -2.83 -20.90 6.41
CA TYR A 74 -2.14 -20.44 7.62
C TYR A 74 -2.20 -21.46 8.78
N GLY A 75 -2.99 -22.53 8.65
CA GLY A 75 -3.08 -23.61 9.63
C GLY A 75 -3.37 -23.10 11.05
N ASP A 76 -2.61 -23.57 12.03
CA ASP A 76 -2.77 -23.22 13.45
C ASP A 76 -2.53 -21.73 13.76
N ARG A 77 -1.94 -20.97 12.82
CA ARG A 77 -1.73 -19.51 12.94
C ARG A 77 -2.88 -18.71 12.38
N ALA A 78 -3.82 -19.32 11.68
CA ALA A 78 -5.02 -18.61 11.21
C ALA A 78 -5.70 -17.79 12.32
N PRO A 79 -5.67 -18.18 13.61
CA PRO A 79 -6.32 -17.37 14.63
C PRO A 79 -5.64 -16.04 14.99
N THR A 80 -4.45 -15.73 14.47
CA THR A 80 -3.67 -14.56 14.88
C THR A 80 -3.71 -13.39 13.90
N TYR A 81 -4.54 -13.46 12.85
CA TYR A 81 -4.54 -12.48 11.77
C TYR A 81 -5.94 -11.88 11.49
N PRO A 82 -6.35 -10.85 12.27
CA PRO A 82 -7.59 -10.11 12.05
C PRO A 82 -7.71 -9.57 10.63
N GLY A 83 -8.88 -9.69 10.03
CA GLY A 83 -9.15 -9.30 8.63
C GLY A 83 -8.68 -10.29 7.56
N MET A 84 -7.53 -10.97 7.75
CA MET A 84 -6.98 -11.90 6.76
C MET A 84 -7.55 -13.33 6.86
N THR A 85 -7.53 -13.92 8.04
CA THR A 85 -8.02 -15.29 8.28
C THR A 85 -9.16 -15.31 9.29
N HIS A 86 -9.31 -14.21 10.03
CA HIS A 86 -10.43 -13.90 10.91
C HIS A 86 -11.30 -12.78 10.35
N PRO A 87 -12.53 -12.62 10.86
CA PRO A 87 -13.35 -11.45 10.54
C PRO A 87 -12.58 -10.15 10.75
N PHE A 88 -12.87 -9.18 9.89
CA PHE A 88 -12.37 -7.82 10.05
C PHE A 88 -13.00 -7.19 11.29
N ASP A 89 -12.19 -6.60 12.16
CA ASP A 89 -12.69 -5.89 13.34
C ASP A 89 -13.21 -4.51 12.92
N GLU A 90 -14.52 -4.35 12.93
CA GLU A 90 -15.17 -3.07 12.59
C GLU A 90 -15.25 -2.11 13.79
N THR A 91 -14.68 -2.47 14.95
CA THR A 91 -14.67 -1.62 16.14
C THR A 91 -13.58 -0.55 16.01
N PRO A 92 -13.94 0.73 15.75
CA PRO A 92 -13.03 1.72 15.17
C PRO A 92 -11.95 2.27 16.13
N LEU A 93 -11.81 1.75 17.34
CA LEU A 93 -10.95 2.31 18.39
C LEU A 93 -10.05 1.29 19.10
N GLN A 94 -10.02 0.01 18.68
CA GLN A 94 -9.17 -1.01 19.32
C GLN A 94 -7.82 -1.25 18.63
N GLY A 95 -7.52 -0.53 17.53
CA GLY A 95 -6.17 -0.42 16.97
C GLY A 95 -6.05 -0.76 15.48
N TYR A 96 -4.82 -0.74 14.98
CA TYR A 96 -4.45 -1.06 13.59
C TYR A 96 -4.23 -2.56 13.35
N ALA A 97 -4.84 -3.43 14.16
CA ALA A 97 -4.60 -4.88 14.10
C ALA A 97 -5.16 -5.54 12.83
N ASN A 98 -6.13 -4.91 12.16
CA ASN A 98 -6.71 -5.44 10.94
C ASN A 98 -5.71 -5.47 9.80
N MET A 99 -5.52 -6.62 9.19
CA MET A 99 -4.87 -6.72 7.89
C MET A 99 -5.86 -6.26 6.83
N TRP A 100 -5.55 -5.15 6.17
CA TRP A 100 -6.35 -4.60 5.07
C TRP A 100 -6.05 -5.31 3.75
N TRP A 101 -4.80 -5.74 3.58
CA TRP A 101 -4.31 -6.28 2.32
C TRP A 101 -3.49 -7.56 2.52
N GLY A 102 -3.80 -8.57 1.70
CA GLY A 102 -2.89 -9.66 1.40
C GLY A 102 -2.08 -9.30 0.17
N LEU A 103 -0.80 -8.94 0.34
CA LEU A 103 0.10 -8.57 -0.75
C LEU A 103 1.02 -9.76 -1.06
N SER A 104 1.13 -10.18 -2.32
CA SER A 104 2.15 -11.16 -2.69
C SER A 104 3.56 -10.53 -2.69
N PRO A 105 4.65 -11.30 -2.61
CA PRO A 105 6.01 -10.78 -2.69
C PRO A 105 6.26 -9.94 -3.95
N SER A 106 5.79 -10.39 -5.11
CA SER A 106 5.88 -9.64 -6.37
C SER A 106 5.11 -8.33 -6.30
N ALA A 107 3.90 -8.32 -5.72
CA ALA A 107 3.10 -7.10 -5.55
C ALA A 107 3.85 -6.07 -4.71
N LEU A 108 4.39 -6.49 -3.57
CA LEU A 108 5.14 -5.61 -2.68
C LEU A 108 6.44 -5.12 -3.32
N GLY A 109 7.18 -5.98 -4.01
CA GLY A 109 8.37 -5.61 -4.77
C GLY A 109 8.07 -4.59 -5.87
N SER A 110 6.98 -4.76 -6.60
CA SER A 110 6.51 -3.80 -7.59
C SER A 110 6.09 -2.47 -6.95
N MET A 111 5.36 -2.50 -5.83
CA MET A 111 4.98 -1.29 -5.12
C MET A 111 6.22 -0.50 -4.64
N LEU A 112 7.22 -1.18 -4.08
CA LEU A 112 8.50 -0.58 -3.67
C LEU A 112 9.21 0.08 -4.87
N ARG A 113 9.31 -0.63 -6.00
CA ARG A 113 9.87 -0.09 -7.24
C ARG A 113 9.16 1.19 -7.65
N TYR A 114 7.84 1.16 -7.69
CA TYR A 114 7.02 2.28 -8.15
C TYR A 114 6.82 3.37 -7.11
N SER A 115 7.32 3.18 -5.90
CA SER A 115 7.42 4.21 -4.86
C SER A 115 8.84 4.77 -4.73
N GLY A 116 9.76 4.48 -5.67
CA GLY A 116 11.11 5.03 -5.67
C GLY A 116 12.13 4.26 -4.81
N PHE A 117 11.96 2.95 -4.65
CA PHE A 117 12.96 2.07 -4.02
C PHE A 117 13.48 1.01 -4.98
N ALA A 118 14.77 0.70 -4.89
CA ALA A 118 15.36 -0.48 -5.52
C ALA A 118 15.55 -1.57 -4.47
N VAL A 119 14.92 -2.73 -4.66
CA VAL A 119 15.14 -3.90 -3.80
C VAL A 119 16.56 -4.41 -4.05
N ARG A 120 17.39 -4.40 -3.00
CA ARG A 120 18.77 -4.92 -3.04
C ARG A 120 18.81 -6.35 -2.55
N GLU A 121 18.14 -6.62 -1.45
CA GLU A 121 18.07 -7.94 -0.85
C GLU A 121 16.65 -8.22 -0.37
N GLN A 122 16.28 -9.50 -0.43
CA GLN A 122 14.99 -10.00 0.01
C GLN A 122 15.24 -11.25 0.85
N PHE A 123 14.76 -11.23 2.09
CA PHE A 123 14.90 -12.32 3.03
C PHE A 123 13.53 -12.80 3.45
N ARG A 124 13.38 -14.12 3.49
CA ARG A 124 12.19 -14.74 4.05
C ARG A 124 12.49 -15.22 5.46
N TYR A 125 12.09 -14.44 6.46
CA TYR A 125 12.25 -14.79 7.87
C TYR A 125 11.37 -16.00 8.26
N GLN A 126 10.14 -16.02 7.76
CA GLN A 126 9.21 -17.15 7.86
C GLN A 126 8.35 -17.24 6.60
N TRP A 127 7.60 -18.31 6.43
CA TRP A 127 6.91 -18.61 5.17
C TRP A 127 6.00 -17.48 4.65
N SER A 128 5.40 -16.69 5.53
CA SER A 128 4.47 -15.59 5.22
C SER A 128 5.01 -14.20 5.57
N PHE A 129 6.30 -14.06 5.89
CA PHE A 129 6.89 -12.76 6.23
C PHE A 129 8.22 -12.56 5.51
N TYR A 130 8.33 -11.42 4.85
CA TYR A 130 9.50 -11.04 4.06
C TYR A 130 10.08 -9.74 4.58
N ASP A 131 11.40 -9.71 4.70
CA ASP A 131 12.19 -8.51 4.91
C ASP A 131 12.84 -8.08 3.59
N TYR A 132 12.81 -6.79 3.32
CA TYR A 132 13.39 -6.16 2.15
C TYR A 132 14.42 -5.14 2.60
N LEU A 133 15.66 -5.29 2.15
CA LEU A 133 16.62 -4.20 2.16
C LEU A 133 16.49 -3.45 0.84
N THR A 134 16.13 -2.19 0.91
CA THR A 134 15.87 -1.38 -0.26
C THR A 134 16.64 -0.07 -0.21
N GLU A 135 17.16 0.34 -1.36
CA GLU A 135 17.83 1.62 -1.53
C GLU A 135 16.86 2.64 -2.13
N ALA A 136 16.80 3.83 -1.56
CA ALA A 136 16.08 4.96 -2.12
C ALA A 136 16.70 5.35 -3.46
N VAL A 137 15.87 5.36 -4.51
CA VAL A 137 16.22 5.81 -5.85
C VAL A 137 15.26 6.93 -6.27
N SER A 138 15.44 7.52 -7.44
CA SER A 138 14.51 8.52 -7.96
C SER A 138 13.12 7.90 -8.11
N THR A 139 12.10 8.60 -7.62
CA THR A 139 10.70 8.23 -7.87
C THR A 139 10.44 8.27 -9.38
N PRO A 140 9.73 7.27 -9.96
CA PRO A 140 9.38 7.32 -11.38
C PRO A 140 8.55 8.57 -11.70
N ASP A 141 8.85 9.20 -12.83
CA ASP A 141 8.26 10.48 -13.29
C ASP A 141 6.85 10.34 -13.87
N PHE A 142 6.32 9.12 -13.98
CA PHE A 142 5.01 8.86 -14.55
C PHE A 142 3.87 8.86 -13.53
N VAL A 143 4.15 8.89 -12.23
CA VAL A 143 3.11 8.97 -11.19
C VAL A 143 2.73 10.45 -11.02
N PRO A 144 1.52 10.86 -11.42
CA PRO A 144 1.12 12.25 -11.31
C PRO A 144 1.05 12.66 -9.83
N PRO A 145 1.45 13.90 -9.48
CA PRO A 145 1.34 14.38 -8.11
C PRO A 145 -0.13 14.38 -7.68
N LEU A 146 -0.36 14.21 -6.38
CA LEU A 146 -1.72 14.24 -5.82
C LEU A 146 -2.40 15.57 -6.20
N GLY A 147 -3.60 15.48 -6.77
CA GLY A 147 -4.35 16.66 -7.20
C GLY A 147 -4.12 17.08 -8.66
N PHE A 148 -3.08 16.57 -9.34
CA PHE A 148 -2.78 16.94 -10.72
C PHE A 148 -3.98 16.75 -11.67
N SER A 149 -4.67 15.62 -11.59
CA SER A 149 -5.87 15.37 -12.41
C SER A 149 -6.99 16.37 -12.13
N ARG A 150 -7.14 16.80 -10.87
CA ARG A 150 -8.15 17.79 -10.45
C ARG A 150 -7.79 19.18 -10.98
N GLU A 151 -6.54 19.58 -10.87
CA GLU A 151 -6.03 20.85 -11.41
C GLU A 151 -6.16 20.89 -12.93
N ARG A 152 -5.74 19.83 -13.61
CA ARG A 152 -5.91 19.67 -15.05
C ARG A 152 -7.38 19.74 -15.47
N GLY A 153 -8.26 19.12 -14.69
CA GLY A 153 -9.71 19.20 -14.90
C GLY A 153 -10.24 20.63 -14.76
N ARG A 154 -9.84 21.35 -13.71
CA ARG A 154 -10.21 22.76 -13.52
C ARG A 154 -9.69 23.65 -14.65
N ALA A 155 -8.43 23.49 -15.04
CA ALA A 155 -7.81 24.24 -16.14
C ALA A 155 -8.54 23.99 -17.46
N ARG A 156 -8.92 22.73 -17.75
CA ARG A 156 -9.69 22.38 -18.94
C ARG A 156 -11.08 23.03 -18.94
N LEU A 157 -11.78 23.04 -17.81
CA LEU A 157 -13.11 23.66 -17.70
C LEU A 157 -13.04 25.19 -17.80
N ALA A 158 -12.00 25.80 -17.22
CA ALA A 158 -11.78 27.25 -17.30
C ALA A 158 -11.53 27.74 -18.73
N ALA A 159 -10.98 26.88 -19.60
CA ALA A 159 -10.73 27.18 -21.01
C ALA A 159 -11.96 27.03 -21.92
N LEU A 160 -13.08 26.48 -21.43
CA LEU A 160 -14.33 26.38 -22.19
C LEU A 160 -15.15 27.64 -22.04
N ASP A 161 -15.86 28.02 -23.13
CA ASP A 161 -16.94 28.99 -23.03
C ASP A 161 -17.97 28.51 -22.00
N PRO A 162 -18.51 29.39 -21.15
CA PRO A 162 -19.56 29.02 -20.20
C PRO A 162 -20.75 28.24 -20.81
N SER A 163 -21.12 28.49 -22.07
CA SER A 163 -22.20 27.74 -22.75
C SER A 163 -21.83 26.29 -23.07
N ASP A 164 -20.54 26.00 -23.20
CA ASP A 164 -20.00 24.70 -23.59
C ASP A 164 -19.58 23.84 -22.38
N ARG A 165 -19.71 24.40 -21.17
CA ARG A 165 -19.39 23.67 -19.94
C ARG A 165 -20.43 22.57 -19.69
N PRO A 166 -19.99 21.34 -19.31
CA PRO A 166 -20.92 20.28 -18.93
C PRO A 166 -21.83 20.72 -17.77
N GLY A 167 -23.09 20.28 -17.76
CA GLY A 167 -24.05 20.69 -16.72
C GLY A 167 -23.69 20.28 -15.29
N TRP A 168 -22.77 19.33 -15.11
CA TRP A 168 -22.23 18.91 -13.82
C TRP A 168 -21.00 19.72 -13.38
N ALA A 169 -20.45 20.58 -14.24
CA ALA A 169 -19.30 21.40 -13.90
C ALA A 169 -19.65 22.33 -12.70
N PRO A 170 -18.72 22.51 -11.73
CA PRO A 170 -18.94 23.45 -10.63
C PRO A 170 -19.28 24.82 -11.20
N ARG A 171 -20.38 25.41 -10.73
CA ARG A 171 -20.72 26.81 -11.02
C ARG A 171 -20.04 27.67 -9.95
N ASP A 172 -19.39 28.73 -10.39
CA ASP A 172 -18.79 29.73 -9.51
C ASP A 172 -19.86 30.45 -8.66
#